data_AF-A0A2D7BVV6-F1
#
_entry.id   AF-A0A2D7BVV6-F1
#
_cell.length_a   1.000
_cell.length_b   1.000
_cell.length_c   1.000
_cell.angle_alpha   90.00
_cell.angle_beta   90.00
_cell.angle_gamma   90.00
#
_symmetry.space_group_name_H-M   'P 1'
#
loop_
_entity.id
_entity.type
_entity.pdbx_description
1 polymer ?
#
loop_
_entity_poly.entity_id
_entity_poly.type
_entity_poly.pdbx_seq_one_letter_code
_entity_poly.pdbx_strand_id
1 'polypeptide(L)' 'MSITELLGHEDETIKKYGEILQELETELKAGNLSEEEAVEILEDMKVTGELIENNNSMENAALVRSAIDVLLKLI' A
#
# COMPACT_ATOMS: atom_id res chain seq x y z
N MET A 1 -7.70 6.69 -3.98
CA MET A 1 -6.56 7.46 -3.48
C MET A 1 -5.27 6.85 -4.02
N SER A 2 -4.24 7.67 -4.18
CA SER A 2 -2.95 7.34 -4.79
C SER A 2 -1.87 7.12 -3.75
N ILE A 3 -0.81 6.42 -4.12
CA ILE A 3 0.40 6.23 -3.29
C ILE A 3 0.99 7.60 -2.86
N THR A 4 0.91 8.60 -3.73
CA THR A 4 1.37 9.98 -3.44
C THR A 4 0.64 10.63 -2.27
N GLU A 5 -0.65 10.33 -2.08
CA GLU A 5 -1.43 10.83 -0.94
C GLU A 5 -0.98 10.19 0.38
N LEU A 6 -0.56 8.93 0.36
CA LEU A 6 0.01 8.26 1.54
C LEU A 6 1.39 8.84 1.89
N LEU A 7 2.24 9.07 0.89
CA LEU A 7 3.58 9.64 1.08
C LEU A 7 3.57 11.07 1.62
N GLY A 8 2.51 11.83 1.32
CA GLY A 8 2.28 13.18 1.83
C GLY A 8 1.56 13.24 3.18
N HIS A 9 1.23 12.10 3.78
CA HIS A 9 0.46 12.05 5.01
C HIS A 9 1.32 12.45 6.23
N GLU A 10 0.70 13.14 7.19
CA GLU A 10 1.39 13.59 8.43
C GLU A 10 1.68 12.43 9.39
N ASP A 11 0.92 11.33 9.27
CA ASP A 11 1.11 10.11 10.06
C ASP A 11 2.29 9.29 9.50
N GLU A 12 3.34 9.09 10.32
CA GLU A 12 4.54 8.35 9.93
C GLU A 12 4.27 6.88 9.56
N THR A 13 3.22 6.26 10.12
CA THR A 13 2.81 4.90 9.76
C THR A 13 2.27 4.91 8.34
N ILE A 14 1.34 5.82 8.04
CA ILE A 14 0.71 5.92 6.72
C ILE A 14 1.74 6.28 5.65
N LYS A 15 2.67 7.17 5.99
CA LYS A 15 3.78 7.51 5.12
C LYS A 15 4.65 6.29 4.80
N LYS A 16 5.03 5.48 5.79
CA LYS A 16 5.78 4.24 5.57
C LYS A 16 5.05 3.26 4.66
N TYR A 17 3.72 3.13 4.80
CA TYR A 17 2.93 2.32 3.87
C TYR A 17 2.98 2.86 2.46
N GLY A 18 2.91 4.18 2.28
CA GLY A 18 3.13 4.81 0.99
C GLY A 18 4.51 4.49 0.39
N GLU A 19 5.57 4.49 1.21
CA GLU A 19 6.93 4.15 0.77
C GLU A 19 7.03 2.69 0.31
N ILE A 20 6.46 1.75 1.06
CA ILE A 20 6.46 0.32 0.70
C ILE A 20 5.68 0.10 -0.61
N LEU A 21 4.49 0.69 -0.74
CA LEU A 21 3.69 0.57 -1.96
C LEU A 21 4.38 1.22 -3.17
N GLN A 22 5.13 2.31 -2.98
CA GLN A 22 5.93 2.93 -4.03
C GLN A 22 7.09 2.03 -4.47
N GLU A 23 7.78 1.40 -3.52
CA GLU A 23 8.86 0.46 -3.82
C GLU A 23 8.32 -0.74 -4.62
N LEU A 24 7.20 -1.31 -4.18
CA LEU A 24 6.56 -2.43 -4.89
C LEU A 24 6.14 -2.05 -6.32
N GLU A 25 5.54 -0.88 -6.53
CA GLU A 25 5.21 -0.37 -7.86
C GLU A 25 6.45 -0.23 -8.75
N THR A 26 7.56 0.23 -8.16
CA THR A 26 8.82 0.45 -8.87
C THR A 26 9.45 -0.87 -9.31
N GLU A 27 9.52 -1.86 -8.41
CA GLU A 27 10.08 -3.18 -8.70
C GLU A 27 9.24 -3.95 -9.73
N LEU A 28 7.91 -3.84 -9.65
CA LEU A 28 6.99 -4.40 -10.65
C LEU A 28 7.22 -3.75 -12.03
N LYS A 29 7.29 -2.42 -12.11
CA LYS A 29 7.56 -1.70 -13.37
C LYS A 29 8.94 -2.01 -13.93
N ALA A 30 9.93 -2.28 -13.08
CA ALA A 30 11.26 -2.69 -13.48
C ALA A 30 11.32 -4.14 -13.99
N GLY A 31 10.27 -4.93 -13.75
CA GLY A 31 10.24 -6.37 -14.05
C GLY A 31 11.10 -7.21 -13.11
N ASN A 32 11.50 -6.65 -11.96
CA ASN A 32 12.24 -7.35 -10.91
C ASN A 32 11.30 -8.20 -10.03
N LEU A 33 10.02 -7.84 -10.01
CA LEU A 33 8.95 -8.52 -9.28
C LEU A 33 7.92 -9.03 -10.28
N SER A 34 7.48 -10.27 -10.16
CA SER A 34 6.38 -10.79 -10.97
C SER A 34 5.02 -10.28 -10.47
N GLU A 35 4.03 -10.29 -11.35
CA GLU A 35 2.66 -9.91 -11.02
C GLU A 35 2.08 -10.77 -9.89
N GLU A 36 2.36 -12.08 -9.88
CA GLU A 36 1.95 -13.00 -8.80
C GLU A 36 2.59 -12.64 -7.46
N GLU A 37 3.90 -12.39 -7.42
CA GLU A 37 4.60 -11.98 -6.19
C GLU A 37 4.09 -10.63 -5.67
N ALA A 38 3.82 -9.69 -6.58
CA ALA A 38 3.25 -8.39 -6.23
C ALA A 38 1.85 -8.52 -5.60
N VAL A 39 1.01 -9.41 -6.13
CA VAL A 39 -0.32 -9.69 -5.57
C VAL A 39 -0.21 -10.28 -4.18
N GLU A 40 0.66 -11.28 -3.95
CA GLU A 40 0.85 -11.88 -2.62
C GLU A 40 1.27 -10.85 -1.57
N ILE A 41 2.22 -9.97 -1.92
CA ILE A 41 2.68 -8.91 -1.00
C ILE A 41 1.55 -7.91 -0.73
N LEU A 42 0.79 -7.53 -1.75
CA LEU A 42 -0.34 -6.60 -1.59
C LEU A 42 -1.47 -7.18 -0.73
N GLU A 43 -1.72 -8.49 -0.81
CA GLU A 43 -2.68 -9.18 0.06
C GLU A 43 -2.21 -9.24 1.52
N ASP A 44 -0.93 -9.52 1.77
CA ASP A 44 -0.35 -9.48 3.13
C ASP A 44 -0.36 -8.07 3.72
N MET A 45 -0.06 -7.06 2.88
CA MET A 45 -0.18 -5.65 3.26
C MET A 45 -1.63 -5.24 3.54
N LYS A 46 -2.63 -5.88 2.91
CA LYS A 46 -4.05 -5.60 3.17
C LYS A 46 -4.42 -6.03 4.59
N VAL A 47 -3.97 -7.21 5.01
CA VAL A 47 -4.12 -7.71 6.39
C VAL A 47 -3.38 -6.79 7.37
N THR A 48 -2.19 -6.32 7.01
CA THR A 48 -1.42 -5.42 7.87
C THR A 48 -2.05 -4.02 7.94
N GLY A 49 -2.69 -3.54 6.86
CA GLY A 49 -3.51 -2.34 6.83
C GLY A 49 -4.76 -2.45 7.73
N GLU A 50 -5.39 -3.63 7.79
CA GLU A 50 -6.47 -3.94 8.74
C GLU A 50 -5.98 -3.92 10.20
N LEU A 51 -4.69 -4.18 10.45
CA LEU A 51 -4.09 -4.02 11.78
C LEU A 51 -3.84 -2.54 12.15
N ILE A 52 -3.66 -1.64 11.19
CA ILE A 52 -3.62 -0.18 11.44
C ILE A 52 -4.99 0.32 11.93
N GLU A 53 -6.08 -0.27 11.43
CA GLU A 53 -7.45 0.04 11.84
C GLU A 53 -7.66 -0.09 13.36
N ASN A 54 -6.91 -0.99 14.01
CA ASN A 54 -6.94 -1.18 15.46
C ASN A 54 -6.13 -0.15 16.27
N ASN A 55 -5.19 0.60 15.65
CA ASN A 55 -4.26 1.47 16.38
C ASN A 55 -4.35 2.97 16.03
N ASN A 56 -4.78 3.39 14.83
CA ASN A 56 -4.55 4.77 14.37
C ASN A 56 -5.68 5.46 13.57
N SER A 57 -6.94 4.98 13.61
CA SER A 57 -8.15 5.53 12.93
C SER A 57 -8.61 4.75 11.68
N MET A 58 -9.94 4.62 11.54
CA MET A 58 -10.61 3.97 10.41
C MET A 58 -10.34 4.68 9.07
N GLU A 59 -10.16 5.99 9.08
CA GLU A 59 -9.81 6.79 7.88
C GLU A 59 -8.43 6.40 7.31
N ASN A 60 -7.46 6.19 8.20
CA ASN A 60 -6.10 5.80 7.87
C ASN A 60 -6.03 4.37 7.29
N ALA A 61 -6.82 3.45 7.83
CA ALA A 61 -6.97 2.11 7.25
C ALA A 61 -7.60 2.16 5.84
N ALA A 62 -8.64 2.98 5.65
CA ALA A 62 -9.29 3.16 4.35
C ALA A 62 -8.34 3.75 3.29
N LEU A 63 -7.46 4.68 3.70
CA LEU A 63 -6.40 5.25 2.87
C LEU A 63 -5.45 4.17 2.32
N VAL A 64 -4.86 3.38 3.21
CA VAL A 64 -3.93 2.30 2.85
C VAL A 64 -4.60 1.25 1.96
N ARG A 65 -5.82 0.83 2.32
CA ARG A 65 -6.59 -0.15 1.55
C ARG A 65 -6.95 0.36 0.16
N SER A 66 -7.28 1.65 0.03
CA SER A 66 -7.54 2.26 -1.28
C SER A 66 -6.30 2.27 -2.17
N ALA A 67 -5.10 2.47 -1.63
CA ALA A 67 -3.88 2.49 -2.42
C ALA A 67 -3.50 1.08 -2.90
N ILE A 68 -3.67 0.07 -2.03
CA ILE A 68 -3.50 -1.35 -2.37
C ILE A 68 -4.46 -1.75 -3.49
N ASP A 69 -5.75 -1.41 -3.39
CA ASP A 69 -6.75 -1.74 -4.41
C ASP A 69 -6.50 -1.01 -5.75
N VAL A 70 -5.79 0.12 -5.74
CA VAL A 70 -5.37 0.79 -6.99
C VAL A 70 -4.21 0.03 -7.62
N LEU A 71 -3.21 -0.37 -6.84
CA LEU A 71 -2.09 -1.17 -7.35
C LEU A 71 -2.55 -2.49 -7.93
N LEU A 72 -3.43 -3.23 -7.23
CA LEU A 72 -4.01 -4.48 -7.72
C LEU A 72 -4.80 -4.37 -9.04
N LYS A 73 -5.23 -3.16 -9.45
CA LYS A 73 -5.92 -2.94 -10.73
C LYS A 73 -4.97 -2.62 -11.89
N LEU A 74 -3.72 -2.31 -11.58
CA LEU A 74 -2.67 -1.98 -12.55
C LEU A 74 -1.85 -3.22 -12.96
N ILE A 75 -1.99 -4.29 -12.17
CA ILE A 75 -1.55 -5.65 -12.43
C ILE A 75 -2.72 -6.38 -13.12
#